data_AF-A0A5D8QAP3-F1
#
_entry.id   AF-A0A5D8QAP3-F1
#
_cell.length_a   1.000
_cell.length_b   1.000
_cell.length_c   1.000
_cell.angle_alpha   90.00
_cell.angle_beta   90.00
_cell.angle_gamma   90.00
#
_symmetry.space_group_name_H-M   'P 1'
#
loop_
_entity.id
_entity.type
_entity.pdbx_description
1 polymer ?
#
loop_
_entity_poly.entity_id
_entity_poly.type
_entity_poly.pdbx_seq_one_letter_code
_entity_poly.pdbx_strand_id
1 'polypeptide(L)'
;MTRPKQLSFADIYSDCNSIFGNDKYHFLSLLEENIDLEELIPSSFYNHFYSSIGRNRVYPLSGFLWALLIQRIFSIPTDRLLLIFLQYSKELRDFCGFVKVPGTYIQWVYFLRPFFSACIY
;
A
#
# COMPACT_ATOMS: atom_id res chain seq x y z
N MET A 1 -33.43 24.76 1.21
CA MET A 1 -33.12 23.31 1.30
C MET A 1 -32.41 22.90 0.02
N THR A 2 -31.08 22.81 0.05
CA THR A 2 -30.31 22.23 -1.05
C THR A 2 -30.47 20.72 -1.00
N ARG A 3 -31.00 20.11 -2.08
CA ARG A 3 -31.06 18.65 -2.20
C ARG A 3 -29.63 18.11 -2.07
N PRO A 4 -29.35 17.12 -1.22
CA PRO A 4 -28.04 16.48 -1.21
C PRO A 4 -27.79 15.98 -2.63
N LYS A 5 -26.70 16.44 -3.25
CA LYS A 5 -26.31 16.01 -4.58
C LYS A 5 -26.00 14.52 -4.47
N GLN A 6 -26.88 13.68 -5.00
CA GLN A 6 -26.62 12.26 -5.11
C GLN A 6 -25.41 12.12 -6.05
N LEU A 7 -24.25 11.83 -5.49
CA LEU A 7 -23.04 11.63 -6.28
C LEU A 7 -23.19 10.31 -7.02
N SER A 8 -23.06 10.37 -8.35
CA SER A 8 -22.93 9.17 -9.15
C SER A 8 -21.58 8.53 -8.88
N PHE A 9 -21.47 7.21 -9.01
CA PHE A 9 -20.17 6.53 -9.01
C PHE A 9 -19.21 7.13 -10.05
N ALA A 10 -19.74 7.61 -11.18
CA ALA A 10 -18.96 8.30 -12.19
C ALA A 10 -18.41 9.66 -11.71
N ASP A 11 -19.16 10.39 -10.90
CA ASP A 11 -18.72 11.67 -10.32
C ASP A 11 -17.59 11.44 -9.31
N ILE A 12 -17.76 10.44 -8.43
CA ILE A 12 -16.74 10.03 -7.45
C ILE A 12 -15.45 9.62 -8.17
N TYR A 13 -15.56 8.79 -9.22
CA TYR A 13 -14.40 8.38 -10.01
C TYR A 13 -13.71 9.57 -10.68
N SER A 14 -14.47 10.49 -11.26
CA SER A 14 -13.93 11.70 -11.89
C SER A 14 -13.18 12.58 -10.88
N ASP A 15 -13.73 12.75 -9.68
CA ASP A 15 -13.11 13.53 -8.62
C ASP A 15 -11.83 12.86 -8.12
N CYS A 16 -11.84 11.55 -7.88
CA CYS A 16 -10.64 10.79 -7.52
C CYS A 16 -9.56 10.87 -8.61
N ASN A 17 -9.93 10.77 -9.88
CA ASN A 17 -9.00 10.85 -11.01
C ASN A 17 -8.38 12.25 -11.15
N SER A 18 -9.17 13.30 -10.89
CA SER A 18 -8.69 14.68 -10.83
C SER A 18 -7.68 14.88 -9.70
N ILE A 19 -7.98 14.38 -8.49
CA ILE A 19 -7.08 14.47 -7.33
C ILE A 19 -5.79 13.70 -7.60
N PHE A 20 -5.89 12.49 -8.15
CA PHE A 20 -4.72 11.68 -8.52
C PHE A 20 -3.77 12.41 -9.49
N GLY A 21 -4.32 13.16 -10.45
CA GLY A 21 -3.53 13.93 -11.42
C GLY A 21 -2.92 15.21 -10.85
N ASN A 22 -3.64 15.90 -9.96
CA ASN A 22 -3.29 17.25 -9.50
C ASN A 22 -2.58 17.26 -8.13
N ASP A 23 -2.98 16.40 -7.21
CA ASP A 23 -2.49 16.35 -5.83
C ASP A 23 -2.32 14.90 -5.34
N LYS A 24 -1.14 14.36 -5.61
CA LYS A 24 -0.76 13.00 -5.21
C LYS A 24 -0.70 12.83 -3.69
N TYR A 25 -0.45 13.89 -2.92
CA TYR A 25 -0.38 13.79 -1.47
C TYR A 25 -1.78 13.70 -0.87
N HIS A 26 -2.69 14.56 -1.32
CA HIS A 26 -4.09 14.47 -0.93
C HIS A 26 -4.71 13.12 -1.30
N PHE A 27 -4.33 12.57 -2.45
CA PHE A 27 -4.75 11.22 -2.84
C PHE A 27 -4.31 10.14 -1.84
N LEU A 28 -3.09 10.20 -1.30
CA LEU A 28 -2.62 9.24 -0.30
C LEU A 28 -3.45 9.35 1.00
N SER A 29 -3.73 10.56 1.48
CA SER A 29 -4.59 10.75 2.66
C SER A 29 -5.99 10.17 2.47
N LEU A 30 -6.58 10.37 1.28
CA LEU A 30 -7.88 9.77 0.96
C LEU A 30 -7.84 8.25 0.98
N LEU A 31 -6.75 7.61 0.54
CA LEU A 31 -6.62 6.16 0.64
C LEU A 31 -6.61 5.71 2.10
N GLU A 32 -5.83 6.36 2.96
CA GLU A 32 -5.73 6.02 4.38
C GLU A 32 -7.07 6.20 5.12
N GLU A 33 -7.83 7.24 4.77
CA GLU A 33 -9.14 7.51 5.38
C GLU A 33 -10.25 6.52 4.95
N ASN A 34 -10.15 5.97 3.73
CA ASN A 34 -11.23 5.15 3.14
C ASN A 34 -10.93 3.65 3.09
N ILE A 35 -9.69 3.23 3.35
CA ILE A 35 -9.28 1.82 3.30
C ILE A 35 -8.77 1.40 4.68
N ASP A 36 -9.56 0.58 5.38
CA ASP A 36 -9.10 -0.13 6.57
C ASP A 36 -8.33 -1.39 6.15
N LEU A 37 -7.00 -1.32 6.17
CA LEU A 37 -6.16 -2.45 5.83
C LEU A 37 -6.27 -3.60 6.84
N GLU A 38 -6.52 -3.33 8.12
CA GLU A 38 -6.55 -4.39 9.13
C GLU A 38 -7.79 -5.27 8.94
N GLU A 39 -8.92 -4.67 8.57
CA GLU A 39 -10.16 -5.40 8.26
C GLU A 39 -10.02 -6.28 7.00
N LEU A 40 -9.24 -5.83 6.01
CA LEU A 40 -9.07 -6.54 4.75
C LEU A 40 -8.15 -7.77 4.85
N ILE A 41 -7.34 -7.88 5.90
CA ILE A 41 -6.36 -8.95 6.04
C ILE A 41 -6.97 -10.15 6.76
N PRO A 42 -7.02 -11.34 6.13
CA PRO A 42 -7.43 -12.55 6.83
C PRO A 42 -6.52 -12.84 8.02
N SER A 43 -7.12 -13.24 9.15
CA SER A 43 -6.39 -13.57 10.38
C SER A 43 -5.34 -14.68 10.18
N SER A 44 -5.59 -15.63 9.27
CA SER A 44 -4.62 -16.66 8.89
C SER A 44 -3.34 -16.07 8.28
N PHE A 45 -3.49 -15.08 7.39
CA PHE A 45 -2.38 -14.40 6.75
C PHE A 45 -1.61 -13.54 7.75
N TYR A 46 -2.32 -12.80 8.60
CA TYR A 46 -1.71 -12.03 9.69
C TYR A 46 -0.87 -12.94 10.59
N ASN A 47 -1.45 -14.03 11.10
CA ASN A 47 -0.77 -14.97 11.98
C ASN A 47 0.42 -15.64 11.29
N HIS A 48 0.30 -16.01 10.01
CA HIS A 48 1.40 -16.57 9.24
C HIS A 48 2.53 -15.54 9.07
N PHE A 49 2.18 -14.30 8.70
CA PHE A 49 3.15 -13.22 8.55
C PHE A 49 3.90 -12.96 9.85
N TYR A 50 3.23 -13.04 11.01
CA TYR A 50 3.83 -12.80 12.33
C TYR A 50 4.43 -14.05 13.00
N SER A 51 4.19 -15.25 12.49
CA SER A 51 4.77 -16.51 13.01
C SER A 51 6.30 -16.44 13.03
N SER A 52 6.96 -16.93 14.08
CA SER A 52 8.38 -16.68 14.32
C SER A 52 9.30 -17.28 13.24
N ILE A 53 9.61 -16.51 12.20
CA ILE A 53 10.72 -16.76 11.29
C ILE A 53 11.88 -15.96 11.86
N GLY A 54 12.92 -16.63 12.37
CA GLY A 54 13.96 -16.12 13.29
C GLY A 54 14.83 -14.92 12.86
N ARG A 55 14.25 -13.87 12.28
CA ARG A 55 14.85 -12.55 12.07
C ARG A 55 13.94 -11.46 12.62
N ASN A 56 14.54 -10.42 13.18
CA ASN A 56 13.81 -9.25 13.64
C ASN A 56 13.13 -8.53 12.46
N ARG A 57 11.80 -8.45 12.52
CA ARG A 57 11.00 -7.64 11.60
C ARG A 57 11.14 -6.19 11.98
N VAL A 58 11.55 -5.37 11.02
CA VAL A 58 11.73 -3.92 11.21
C VAL A 58 10.43 -3.15 10.89
N TYR A 59 9.60 -3.68 10.00
CA TYR A 59 8.39 -3.01 9.49
C TYR A 59 7.13 -3.88 9.66
N PRO A 60 5.96 -3.27 9.90
CA PRO A 60 4.68 -3.98 10.05
C PRO A 60 4.14 -4.50 8.72
N LEU A 61 3.21 -5.45 8.78
CA LEU A 61 2.52 -6.01 7.61
C LEU A 61 1.82 -4.94 6.77
N SER A 62 1.13 -4.01 7.44
CA SER A 62 0.39 -2.91 6.83
C SER A 62 1.26 -2.06 5.90
N GLY A 63 2.49 -1.74 6.30
CA GLY A 63 3.39 -0.93 5.49
C GLY A 63 3.76 -1.57 4.15
N PHE A 64 3.93 -2.89 4.13
CA PHE A 64 4.17 -3.60 2.88
C PHE A 64 2.92 -3.71 2.01
N LEU A 65 1.74 -3.89 2.61
CA LEU A 65 0.48 -3.92 1.87
C LEU A 65 0.17 -2.56 1.22
N TRP A 66 0.41 -1.46 1.93
CA TRP A 66 0.34 -0.13 1.35
C TRP A 66 1.28 0.04 0.15
N ALA A 67 2.52 -0.44 0.27
CA ALA A 67 3.47 -0.39 -0.85
C ALA A 67 2.98 -1.19 -2.07
N LEU A 68 2.34 -2.35 -1.86
CA LEU A 68 1.73 -3.14 -2.94
C LEU A 68 0.51 -2.45 -3.56
N LEU A 69 -0.35 -1.84 -2.74
CA LEU A 69 -1.49 -1.06 -3.24
C LEU A 69 -1.01 0.11 -4.11
N ILE A 70 -0.02 0.87 -3.63
CA ILE A 70 0.63 1.94 -4.39
C ILE A 70 1.20 1.41 -5.70
N GLN A 71 1.89 0.27 -5.68
CA GLN A 71 2.42 -0.36 -6.89
C GLN A 71 1.31 -0.62 -7.93
N ARG A 72 0.14 -1.09 -7.50
CA ARG A 72 -1.00 -1.37 -8.38
C ARG A 72 -1.68 -0.11 -8.87
N ILE A 73 -1.93 0.85 -7.98
CA ILE A 73 -2.60 2.12 -8.31
C ILE A 73 -1.76 2.94 -9.29
N PHE A 74 -0.47 3.10 -9.03
CA PHE A 74 0.44 3.83 -9.94
C PHE A 74 0.89 3.00 -11.14
N SER A 75 0.38 1.77 -11.28
CA SER A 75 0.74 0.86 -12.37
C SER A 75 2.26 0.68 -12.52
N ILE A 76 2.98 0.60 -11.39
CA ILE A 76 4.43 0.42 -11.36
C ILE A 76 4.75 -1.02 -11.78
N PRO A 77 5.44 -1.24 -12.92
CA PRO A 77 5.48 -2.56 -13.54
C PRO A 77 6.43 -3.54 -12.86
N THR A 78 7.36 -3.07 -12.01
CA THR A 78 8.34 -3.94 -11.35
C THR A 78 8.59 -3.52 -9.91
N ASP A 79 8.91 -4.51 -9.06
CA ASP A 79 9.25 -4.27 -7.66
C ASP A 79 10.50 -3.39 -7.55
N ARG A 80 11.46 -3.54 -8.46
CA ARG A 80 12.68 -2.71 -8.48
C ARG A 80 12.36 -1.22 -8.70
N LEU A 81 11.39 -0.91 -9.56
CA LEU A 81 10.93 0.46 -9.73
C LEU A 81 10.22 0.96 -8.47
N LEU A 82 9.38 0.13 -7.83
CA LEU A 82 8.77 0.49 -6.54
C LEU A 82 9.83 0.85 -5.49
N LEU A 83 10.93 0.09 -5.40
CA LEU A 83 12.05 0.40 -4.51
C LEU A 83 12.67 1.77 -4.81
N ILE A 84 12.86 2.08 -6.09
CA ILE A 84 13.37 3.36 -6.54
C ILE A 84 12.41 4.48 -6.15
N PHE A 85 11.10 4.32 -6.38
CA PHE A 85 10.10 5.30 -5.96
C PHE A 85 10.13 5.54 -4.44
N LEU A 86 10.17 4.47 -3.65
CA LEU A 86 10.31 4.56 -2.19
C LEU A 86 11.66 5.15 -1.78
N GLN A 87 12.72 5.03 -2.58
CA GLN A 87 14.01 5.65 -2.28
C GLN A 87 14.01 7.16 -2.52
N TYR A 88 13.30 7.62 -3.55
CA TYR A 88 13.30 9.04 -3.91
C TYR A 88 12.19 9.85 -3.25
N SER A 89 11.00 9.26 -3.02
CA SER A 89 9.91 9.95 -2.31
C SER A 89 9.93 9.60 -0.83
N LYS A 90 10.10 10.63 0.00
CA LYS A 90 10.01 10.47 1.46
C LYS A 90 8.57 10.23 1.89
N GLU A 91 7.64 10.87 1.22
CA GLU A 91 6.23 10.88 1.56
C GLU A 91 5.59 9.51 1.30
N LEU A 92 5.96 8.83 0.20
CA LEU A 92 5.56 7.44 -0.01
C LEU A 92 6.13 6.49 1.04
N ARG A 93 7.34 6.75 1.55
CA ARG A 93 7.90 5.96 2.66
C ARG A 93 7.16 6.21 3.95
N ASP A 94 6.93 7.47 4.27
CA ASP A 94 6.25 7.88 5.50
C ASP A 94 4.83 7.32 5.51
N PHE A 95 4.13 7.37 4.37
CA PHE A 95 2.82 6.75 4.16
C PHE A 95 2.85 5.22 4.39
N CYS A 96 3.87 4.53 3.87
CA CYS A 96 4.03 3.09 4.11
C CYS A 96 4.60 2.76 5.51
N GLY A 97 4.88 3.75 6.38
CA GLY A 97 5.51 3.52 7.69
C GLY A 97 6.97 3.05 7.63
N PHE A 98 7.68 3.30 6.52
CA PHE A 98 9.08 2.91 6.35
C PHE A 98 10.05 4.01 6.80
N VAL A 99 10.70 3.83 7.95
CA VAL A 99 11.78 4.73 8.44
C VAL A 99 12.95 4.79 7.45
N LYS A 100 13.25 3.68 6.78
CA LYS A 100 14.27 3.58 5.73
C LYS A 100 13.75 2.64 4.64
N VAL A 101 14.14 2.85 3.39
CA VAL A 101 13.88 1.84 2.34
C VAL A 101 14.41 0.50 2.86
N PRO A 102 13.58 -0.57 2.89
CA PRO A 102 14.02 -1.87 3.38
C PRO A 102 15.28 -2.27 2.61
N GLY A 103 16.38 -2.27 3.34
CA GLY A 103 17.72 -2.29 2.77
C GLY A 103 17.99 -3.69 2.26
N THR A 104 18.10 -3.81 0.93
CA THR A 104 18.25 -5.01 0.11
C THR A 104 16.95 -5.54 -0.50
N TYR A 105 17.02 -5.81 -1.81
CA TYR A 105 16.05 -6.61 -2.59
C TYR A 105 15.61 -7.87 -1.83
N ILE A 106 16.48 -8.43 -1.01
CA ILE A 106 16.27 -9.61 -0.20
C ILE A 106 15.12 -9.40 0.82
N GLN A 107 15.02 -8.25 1.49
CA GLN A 107 13.96 -7.99 2.48
C GLN A 107 12.58 -7.83 1.83
N TRP A 108 12.54 -7.22 0.64
CA TRP A 108 11.34 -7.11 -0.19
C TRP A 108 10.92 -8.45 -0.81
N VAL A 109 11.87 -9.24 -1.30
CA VAL A 109 11.63 -10.59 -1.81
C VAL A 109 11.13 -11.53 -0.71
N TYR A 110 11.60 -11.39 0.53
CA TYR A 110 11.07 -12.16 1.66
C TYR A 110 9.68 -11.74 2.11
N PHE A 111 9.24 -10.52 1.79
CA PHE A 111 7.83 -10.14 1.94
C PHE A 111 6.98 -10.72 0.81
N LEU A 112 7.44 -10.58 -0.44
CA LEU A 112 6.71 -11.00 -1.63
C LEU A 112 6.61 -12.52 -1.79
N ARG A 113 7.65 -13.29 -1.41
CA ARG A 113 7.64 -14.75 -1.52
C ARG A 113 6.50 -15.42 -0.72
N PRO A 114 6.29 -15.14 0.58
CA PRO A 114 5.16 -15.66 1.31
C PRO A 114 3.84 -15.04 0.83
N PHE A 115 3.81 -13.79 0.35
CA PHE A 115 2.60 -13.21 -0.26
C PHE A 115 2.14 -14.03 -1.48
N PHE A 116 3.03 -14.29 -2.45
CA PHE A 116 2.72 -15.11 -3.62
C PHE A 116 2.51 -16.59 -3.28
N SER A 117 3.17 -17.13 -2.25
CA SER A 117 2.97 -18.51 -1.82
C SER A 117 1.68 -18.72 -1.02
N ALA A 118 1.21 -17.71 -0.29
CA ALA A 118 -0.02 -17.77 0.52
C ALA A 118 -1.28 -17.48 -0.30
N CYS A 119 -1.19 -16.74 -1.41
CA CYS A 119 -2.30 -16.52 -2.33
C CYS A 119 -2.55 -17.68 -3.32
N ILE A 120 -1.73 -18.74 -3.31
CA ILE A 120 -1.86 -19.92 -4.20
C ILE A 120 -2.51 -21.13 -3.49
N TYR A 121 -2.87 -21.01 -2.21
CA TYR A 121 -3.63 -22.03 -1.48
C TYR A 121 -4.98 -21.52 -1.01
#